data_AF-A0A6L8NAU1-F1
#
_entry.id   AF-A0A6L8NAU1-F1
#
_cell.length_a   1.000
_cell.length_b   1.000
_cell.length_c   1.000
_cell.angle_alpha   90.00
_cell.angle_beta   90.00
_cell.angle_gamma   90.00
#
_symmetry.space_group_name_H-M   'P 1'
#
loop_
_entity.id
_entity.type
_entity.pdbx_description
1 polymer ?
#
loop_
_entity_poly.entity_id
_entity_poly.type
_entity_poly.pdbx_seq_one_letter_code
_entity_poly.pdbx_strand_id
1 'polypeptide(L)'
;MTAVGGAARSLGGARPVLVPFPVVDEVERHCLRAEEPESIHIELRLPGRPDPVRLRQAFTGALRRHPRALVRQAPGPWYRRRYFWELTGEPDPGVDVVTVPAPEPGA
;
A
#
# COMPACT_ATOMS: atom_id res chain seq x y z
N MET A 1 -1.97 2.94 -24.03
CA MET A 1 -3.11 3.45 -23.25
C MET A 1 -4.28 2.51 -23.53
N THR A 2 -4.43 1.44 -22.73
CA THR A 2 -5.48 0.43 -22.95
C THR A 2 -6.21 0.22 -21.64
N ALA A 3 -7.52 0.50 -21.65
CA ALA A 3 -8.39 0.44 -20.50
C ALA A 3 -8.56 -1.00 -20.01
N VAL A 4 -8.21 -1.26 -18.76
CA VAL A 4 -8.50 -2.52 -18.07
C VAL A 4 -9.94 -2.46 -17.56
N GLY A 5 -10.88 -2.87 -18.41
CA GLY A 5 -12.27 -3.12 -18.04
C GLY A 5 -12.42 -4.48 -17.36
N GLY A 6 -11.88 -4.63 -16.16
CA GLY A 6 -12.10 -5.82 -15.32
C GLY A 6 -13.15 -5.52 -14.27
N ALA A 7 -14.41 -5.87 -14.55
CA ALA A 7 -15.51 -5.63 -13.62
C ALA A 7 -15.26 -6.30 -12.25
N ALA A 8 -15.24 -5.49 -11.19
CA ALA A 8 -15.21 -5.95 -9.82
C ALA A 8 -16.43 -6.84 -9.56
N ARG A 9 -16.22 -8.12 -9.23
CA ARG A 9 -17.30 -9.04 -8.87
C ARG A 9 -17.56 -8.95 -7.37
N SER A 10 -18.70 -8.36 -6.99
CA SER A 10 -19.24 -8.42 -5.63
C SER A 10 -20.25 -9.56 -5.52
N LEU A 11 -20.13 -10.39 -4.48
CA LEU A 11 -21.09 -11.42 -4.10
C LEU A 11 -21.32 -11.20 -2.59
N GLY A 12 -22.59 -11.17 -2.16
CA GLY A 12 -23.02 -10.59 -0.87
C GLY A 12 -22.28 -11.06 0.39
N GLY A 13 -22.19 -10.12 1.36
CA GLY A 13 -21.49 -10.23 2.65
C GLY A 13 -20.18 -9.44 2.65
N ALA A 14 -20.25 -8.10 2.66
CA ALA A 14 -19.15 -7.11 2.51
C ALA A 14 -17.84 -7.71 1.97
N ARG A 15 -17.89 -8.28 0.75
CA ARG A 15 -16.71 -8.94 0.20
C ARG A 15 -15.65 -7.88 -0.09
N PRO A 16 -14.38 -8.19 0.21
CA PRO A 16 -13.29 -7.29 -0.11
C PRO A 16 -13.31 -6.93 -1.59
N VAL A 17 -13.04 -5.67 -1.90
CA VAL A 17 -12.94 -5.22 -3.30
C VAL A 17 -11.63 -5.76 -3.85
N LEU A 18 -11.74 -6.72 -4.76
CA LEU A 18 -10.60 -7.33 -5.43
C LEU A 18 -10.36 -6.66 -6.78
N VAL A 19 -9.12 -6.23 -6.99
CA VAL A 19 -8.61 -5.65 -8.24
C VAL A 19 -7.58 -6.61 -8.81
N PRO A 20 -7.69 -7.05 -10.08
CA PRO A 20 -6.65 -7.88 -10.69
C PRO A 20 -5.29 -7.17 -10.68
N PHE A 21 -4.21 -7.93 -10.47
CA PHE A 21 -2.86 -7.39 -10.68
C PHE A 21 -2.73 -6.89 -12.12
N PRO A 22 -2.25 -5.65 -12.34
CA PRO A 22 -1.73 -5.26 -13.64
C PRO A 22 -0.46 -6.07 -13.96
N VAL A 23 -0.07 -6.07 -15.23
CA VAL A 23 1.08 -6.85 -15.71
C VAL A 23 2.37 -6.54 -14.95
N VAL A 24 2.61 -5.27 -14.61
CA VAL A 24 3.81 -4.85 -13.86
C VAL A 24 3.85 -5.54 -12.49
N ASP A 25 2.77 -5.44 -11.72
CA ASP A 25 2.69 -6.04 -10.39
C ASP A 25 2.79 -7.58 -10.44
N GLU A 26 2.31 -8.23 -11.51
CA GLU A 26 2.48 -9.68 -11.71
C GLU A 26 3.94 -10.05 -12.00
N VAL A 27 4.65 -9.26 -12.80
CA VAL A 27 6.08 -9.43 -13.05
C VAL A 27 6.89 -9.19 -11.76
N GLU A 28 6.67 -8.08 -11.07
CA GLU A 28 7.31 -7.76 -9.78
C GLU A 28 7.10 -8.90 -8.78
N ARG A 29 5.87 -9.41 -8.65
CA ARG A 29 5.59 -10.54 -7.77
C ARG A 29 6.37 -11.81 -8.10
N HIS A 30 6.64 -12.07 -9.38
CA HIS A 30 7.44 -13.23 -9.81
C HIS A 30 8.95 -13.02 -9.65
N CYS A 31 9.41 -11.77 -9.58
CA CYS A 31 10.80 -11.40 -9.35
C CYS A 31 11.12 -11.21 -7.85
N LEU A 32 10.11 -10.97 -7.01
CA LEU A 32 10.26 -10.67 -5.60
C LEU A 32 11.06 -11.75 -4.84
N ARG A 33 12.11 -11.31 -4.15
CA ARG A 33 12.90 -12.11 -3.20
C ARG A 33 12.68 -11.60 -1.79
N ALA A 34 12.56 -12.51 -0.83
CA ALA A 34 12.30 -12.13 0.56
C ALA A 34 13.47 -11.33 1.17
N GLU A 35 14.69 -11.60 0.71
CA GLU A 35 15.92 -10.98 1.15
C GLU A 35 16.16 -9.59 0.53
N GLU A 36 15.46 -9.28 -0.56
CA GLU A 36 15.63 -8.06 -1.36
C GLU A 36 14.27 -7.39 -1.58
N PRO A 37 13.71 -6.70 -0.57
CA PRO A 37 12.40 -6.06 -0.72
C PRO A 37 12.47 -4.90 -1.71
N GLU A 38 11.51 -4.85 -2.65
CA GLU A 38 11.39 -3.81 -3.67
C GLU A 38 10.77 -2.51 -3.12
N SER A 39 11.34 -2.00 -2.01
CA SER A 39 10.89 -0.77 -1.37
C SER A 39 11.52 0.45 -2.03
N ILE A 40 10.69 1.42 -2.42
CA ILE A 40 11.15 2.73 -2.88
C ILE A 40 11.32 3.65 -1.67
N HIS A 41 12.55 4.10 -1.42
CA HIS A 41 12.87 5.12 -0.42
C HIS A 41 12.94 6.50 -1.08
N ILE A 42 12.25 7.49 -0.50
CA ILE A 42 12.21 8.86 -1.00
C ILE A 42 12.59 9.81 0.12
N GLU A 43 13.59 10.65 -0.13
CA GLU A 43 14.03 11.68 0.79
C GLU A 43 13.59 13.06 0.32
N LEU A 44 12.96 13.81 1.22
CA LEU A 44 12.44 15.15 0.93
C LEU A 44 12.98 16.13 1.97
N ARG A 45 13.51 17.26 1.48
CA ARG A 45 13.88 18.38 2.35
C ARG A 45 12.69 19.30 2.52
N LEU A 46 12.26 19.49 3.77
CA LEU A 46 11.20 20.42 4.11
C LEU A 46 11.79 21.68 4.78
N PRO A 47 11.19 22.86 4.56
CA PRO A 47 11.53 24.04 5.35
C PRO A 47 11.03 23.87 6.78
N GLY A 48 11.91 24.05 7.76
CA GLY A 48 11.57 23.97 9.18
C GLY A 48 11.36 22.55 9.71
N ARG A 49 10.85 22.46 10.94
CA ARG A 49 10.56 21.18 11.61
C ARG A 49 9.07 20.85 11.49
N PRO A 50 8.69 19.75 10.80
CA PRO A 50 7.29 19.41 10.66
C PRO A 50 6.71 18.92 12.00
N ASP A 51 5.47 19.29 12.28
CA ASP A 51 4.72 18.80 13.44
C ASP A 51 4.32 17.32 13.21
N PRO A 52 4.79 16.38 14.05
CA PRO A 52 4.50 14.95 13.90
C PRO A 52 3.00 14.60 13.92
N VAL A 53 2.20 15.30 14.73
CA VAL A 53 0.75 15.04 14.84
C VAL A 53 0.04 15.47 13.55
N ARG A 54 0.40 16.66 13.05
CA ARG A 54 -0.15 17.17 11.79
C ARG A 54 0.28 16.31 10.60
N LEU A 55 1.52 15.82 10.58
CA LEU A 55 1.97 14.88 9.55
C LEU A 55 1.15 13.59 9.56
N ARG A 56 0.97 12.95 10.73
CA ARG A 56 0.14 11.74 10.85
C ARG A 56 -1.26 11.96 10.30
N GLN A 57 -1.94 13.03 10.72
CA GLN A 57 -3.27 13.36 10.24
C GLN A 57 -3.32 13.59 8.72
N ALA A 58 -2.33 14.32 8.19
CA ALA A 58 -2.26 14.63 6.76
C ALA A 58 -2.04 13.36 5.92
N PHE A 59 -1.11 12.49 6.30
CA PHE A 59 -0.84 11.25 5.59
C PHE A 59 -1.98 10.25 5.69
N THR A 60 -2.59 10.06 6.87
CA THR A 60 -3.79 9.22 7.02
C THR A 60 -4.94 9.75 6.14
N GLY A 61 -5.17 11.07 6.14
CA GLY A 61 -6.16 11.69 5.26
C GLY A 61 -5.84 11.53 3.78
N ALA A 62 -4.56 11.58 3.39
CA ALA A 62 -4.13 11.35 2.01
C ALA A 62 -4.37 9.90 1.58
N LEU A 63 -4.05 8.92 2.43
CA LEU A 63 -4.30 7.50 2.15
C LEU A 63 -5.79 7.23 1.88
N ARG A 64 -6.69 7.81 2.68
CA ARG A 64 -8.14 7.71 2.45
C ARG A 64 -8.61 8.31 1.13
N ARG A 65 -7.94 9.38 0.66
CA ARG A 65 -8.22 10.01 -0.64
C ARG A 65 -7.60 9.26 -1.82
N HIS A 66 -6.61 8.40 -1.56
CA HIS A 66 -5.90 7.63 -2.57
C HIS A 66 -5.99 6.13 -2.30
N PRO A 67 -7.15 5.49 -2.54
CA PRO A 67 -7.40 4.09 -2.21
C PRO A 67 -6.39 3.10 -2.81
N ARG A 68 -5.75 3.44 -3.94
CA ARG A 68 -4.71 2.61 -4.55
C ARG A 68 -3.47 2.42 -3.66
N ALA A 69 -3.23 3.30 -2.69
CA ALA A 69 -2.16 3.15 -1.70
C ALA A 69 -2.57 2.21 -0.55
N LEU A 70 -3.85 1.87 -0.42
CA LEU A 70 -4.44 1.02 0.62
C LEU A 70 -4.80 -0.36 0.05
N VAL A 71 -3.89 -0.93 -0.73
CA VAL A 71 -4.03 -2.29 -1.26
C VAL A 71 -3.04 -3.25 -0.61
N ARG A 72 -3.50 -4.49 -0.43
CA ARG A 72 -2.67 -5.62 0.00
C ARG A 72 -2.87 -6.78 -0.95
N GLN A 73 -1.83 -7.57 -1.16
CA GLN A 73 -1.96 -8.73 -2.01
C GLN A 73 -2.95 -9.68 -1.34
N ALA A 74 -4.05 -9.98 -2.04
CA ALA A 74 -5.07 -10.86 -1.51
C ALA A 74 -4.45 -12.24 -1.21
N PRO A 75 -4.77 -12.86 -0.07
CA PRO A 75 -4.32 -14.20 0.25
C PRO A 75 -4.89 -15.19 -0.79
N GLY A 76 -4.23 -16.33 -0.95
CA GLY A 76 -4.72 -17.35 -1.87
C GLY A 76 -3.88 -18.62 -1.89
N PRO A 77 -4.42 -19.69 -2.49
CA PRO A 77 -3.71 -20.95 -2.60
C PRO A 77 -2.46 -20.80 -3.46
N TRP A 78 -1.44 -21.60 -3.15
CA TRP A 78 -0.15 -21.60 -3.85
C TRP A 78 -0.27 -21.91 -5.35
N TYR A 79 -1.29 -22.67 -5.76
CA TYR A 79 -1.53 -23.08 -7.15
C TYR A 79 -2.33 -22.06 -7.98
N ARG A 80 -2.59 -20.85 -7.45
CA ARG A 80 -3.35 -19.85 -8.19
C ARG A 80 -2.60 -19.36 -9.43
N ARG A 81 -3.34 -19.09 -10.49
CA ARG A 81 -2.78 -18.59 -11.76
C ARG A 81 -2.82 -17.07 -11.91
N ARG A 82 -3.52 -16.36 -11.01
CA ARG A 82 -3.70 -14.92 -11.06
C ARG A 82 -3.66 -14.34 -9.66
N TYR A 83 -3.13 -13.12 -9.58
CA TYR A 83 -2.97 -12.36 -8.35
C TYR A 83 -3.96 -11.19 -8.33
N PHE A 84 -4.39 -10.82 -7.12
CA PHE A 84 -5.35 -9.75 -6.90
C PHE A 84 -4.88 -8.88 -5.75
N TRP A 85 -5.09 -7.58 -5.90
CA TRP A 85 -5.07 -6.62 -4.82
C TRP A 85 -6.42 -6.66 -4.10
N GLU A 86 -6.39 -6.67 -2.78
CA GLU A 86 -7.52 -6.42 -1.91
C GLU A 86 -7.41 -4.98 -1.39
N LEU A 87 -8.49 -4.20 -1.54
CA LEU A 87 -8.58 -2.85 -0.99
C LEU A 87 -8.96 -2.92 0.50
N THR A 88 -8.08 -2.44 1.37
CA THR A 88 -8.25 -2.53 2.84
C THR A 88 -9.07 -1.39 3.43
N GLY A 89 -9.21 -0.28 2.71
CA GLY A 89 -9.98 0.91 3.11
C GLY A 89 -9.32 1.80 4.17
N GLU A 90 -8.49 1.23 5.04
CA GLU A 90 -7.67 1.92 6.04
C GLU A 90 -6.25 1.30 6.09
N PRO A 91 -5.27 2.00 6.71
CA PRO A 91 -3.96 1.42 7.01
C PRO A 91 -4.06 0.13 7.85
N ASP A 92 -3.04 -0.71 7.75
CA ASP A 92 -3.01 -1.97 8.49
C ASP A 92 -3.14 -1.74 10.00
N PRO A 93 -3.93 -2.55 10.72
CA PRO A 93 -4.08 -2.42 12.16
C PRO A 93 -2.74 -2.47 12.89
N GLY A 94 -2.49 -1.50 13.77
CA GLY A 94 -1.26 -1.42 14.57
C GLY A 94 -0.05 -0.84 13.84
N VAL A 95 -0.18 -0.42 12.57
CA VAL A 95 0.89 0.26 11.82
C VAL A 95 0.76 1.78 11.96
N ASP A 96 1.82 2.43 12.44
CA ASP A 96 1.93 3.88 12.42
C ASP A 96 2.24 4.37 11.00
N VAL A 97 1.31 5.14 10.41
CA VAL A 97 1.50 5.71 9.05
C VAL A 97 2.71 6.66 9.00
N VAL A 98 3.02 7.32 10.11
CA VAL A 98 4.22 8.17 10.25
C VAL A 98 4.91 7.84 11.56
N THR A 99 6.11 7.30 11.44
CA THR A 99 7.06 7.12 12.55
C THR A 99 8.05 8.27 12.56
N VAL A 100 8.22 8.90 13.72
CA VAL A 100 9.27 9.91 13.94
C VAL A 100 10.26 9.28 14.92
N PRO A 101 11.49 8.97 14.48
CA PRO A 101 12.48 8.40 15.38
C PRO A 101 12.83 9.38 16.50
N ALA A 102 13.28 8.85 17.63
CA ALA A 102 13.88 9.68 18.65
C ALA A 102 15.12 10.39 18.07
N PRO A 103 15.46 11.60 18.54
CA PRO A 103 16.72 12.20 18.17
C PRO A 103 17.87 11.28 18.56
N GLU A 104 18.79 11.05 17.62
CA GLU A 104 20.03 10.33 17.88
C GLU A 104 20.85 11.08 18.95
N PRO A 105 21.51 10.39 19.90
CA PRO A 105 22.36 11.05 20.88
C PRO A 105 23.46 11.89 20.19
N GLY A 106 23.41 13.21 20.36
CA GLY A 106 24.41 14.14 19.82
C GLY A 106 24.04 14.83 18.49
N ALA A 107 22.80 14.67 18.00
CA ALA A 107 22.26 15.41 16.86
C ALA A 107 21.72 16.81 17.22
#